data_AF-A0A243WA01-F1
#
_entry.id   AF-A0A243WA01-F1
#
_cell.length_a   1.000
_cell.length_b   1.000
_cell.length_c   1.000
_cell.angle_alpha   90.00
_cell.angle_beta   90.00
_cell.angle_gamma   90.00
#
_symmetry.space_group_name_H-M   'P 1'
#
loop_
_entity.id
_entity.type
_entity.pdbx_description
1 polymer ?
#
loop_
_entity_poly.entity_id
_entity_poly.type
_entity_poly.pdbx_seq_one_letter_code
_entity_poly.pdbx_strand_id
1 'polypeptide(L)'
;MPVSTQSSLHQLTTRPAWQAFAADAEKSWRNYHQTRTTKIQQWAAAKLDSVHRASATVFYPFSGPDLLNVITLFPTSQTYVLVGLEPVGTIPPPSTLEDSTLFPAVKASLWSVLNFSFFRTNDMAVNLKSVELDGALPLLMLFAARTDQQVQSLRYVQLNADGQLLPADTTLIHKPGPKVIPGVELKLTAKNGQEKTVYYFSADLSDWKLGITKEAMLRYVRTLGPLTTYVKSATYLMHKIYFSKVRKLILENSRYILQDDSGIAMKYFPPNKWQFTYYGTYRHPINLFSKFYQPELTAAYQDSTRKPQPLPFGTGYNWRQNDSNLLLARRRDAPAS
;
A
#
# COMPACT_ATOMS: atom_id res chain seq x y z
N MET A 1 15.22 -10.20 12.52
CA MET A 1 14.83 -11.52 13.07
C MET A 1 16.05 -12.42 13.01
N PRO A 2 16.35 -13.18 14.07
CA PRO A 2 17.42 -14.17 14.01
C PRO A 2 17.06 -15.25 12.98
N VAL A 3 18.01 -15.57 12.10
CA VAL A 3 17.89 -16.69 11.16
C VAL A 3 18.19 -17.96 11.95
N SER A 4 17.30 -18.97 11.86
CA SER A 4 17.50 -20.27 12.51
C SER A 4 18.89 -20.83 12.17
N THR A 5 19.58 -21.39 13.16
CA THR A 5 20.88 -22.04 12.97
C THR A 5 20.82 -23.24 12.01
N GLN A 6 19.63 -23.79 11.80
CA GLN A 6 19.38 -24.88 10.84
C GLN A 6 19.08 -24.38 9.42
N SER A 7 18.96 -23.06 9.21
CA SER A 7 18.70 -22.49 7.89
C SER A 7 19.96 -22.50 7.04
N SER A 8 19.83 -22.81 5.74
CA SER A 8 20.89 -22.65 4.76
C SER A 8 21.38 -21.19 4.65
N LEU A 9 20.54 -20.22 5.03
CA LEU A 9 20.88 -18.80 5.05
C LEU A 9 21.72 -18.39 6.28
N HIS A 10 21.86 -19.26 7.29
CA HIS A 10 22.55 -18.91 8.53
C HIS A 10 24.02 -18.50 8.27
N GLN A 11 24.71 -19.19 7.36
CA GLN A 11 26.09 -18.86 7.00
C GLN A 11 26.23 -17.47 6.36
N LEU A 12 25.21 -16.99 5.65
CA LEU A 12 25.23 -15.62 5.10
C LEU A 12 25.22 -14.57 6.21
N THR A 13 24.65 -14.91 7.37
CA THR A 13 24.55 -13.97 8.50
C THR A 13 25.85 -13.74 9.25
N THR A 14 26.86 -14.59 9.04
CA THR A 14 28.19 -14.43 9.66
C THR A 14 29.12 -13.56 8.81
N ARG A 15 28.74 -13.24 7.56
CA ARG A 15 29.55 -12.42 6.67
C ARG A 15 29.64 -10.97 7.19
N PRO A 16 30.83 -10.33 7.20
CA PRO A 16 30.98 -8.96 7.69
C PRO A 16 30.09 -7.94 6.99
N ALA A 17 29.90 -8.07 5.66
CA ALA A 17 29.03 -7.19 4.89
C ALA A 17 27.57 -7.24 5.36
N TRP A 18 27.05 -8.45 5.65
CA TRP A 18 25.71 -8.62 6.20
C TRP A 18 25.62 -8.04 7.61
N GLN A 19 26.58 -8.33 8.49
CA GLN A 19 26.55 -7.83 9.87
C GLN A 19 26.55 -6.29 9.93
N ALA A 20 27.37 -5.66 9.09
CA ALA A 20 27.40 -4.21 8.95
C ALA A 20 26.06 -3.65 8.45
N PHE A 21 25.50 -4.24 7.39
CA PHE A 21 24.18 -3.87 6.88
C PHE A 21 23.08 -4.05 7.92
N ALA A 22 23.03 -5.21 8.59
CA ALA A 22 22.01 -5.54 9.57
C ALA A 22 22.05 -4.56 10.75
N ALA A 23 23.23 -4.20 11.25
CA ALA A 23 23.38 -3.24 12.33
C ALA A 23 22.91 -1.82 11.93
N ASP A 24 23.24 -1.37 10.72
CA ASP A 24 22.79 -0.08 10.18
C ASP A 24 21.26 -0.06 9.93
N ALA A 25 20.74 -1.11 9.31
CA ALA A 25 19.33 -1.30 9.07
C ALA A 25 18.55 -1.28 10.41
N GLU A 26 19.04 -1.98 11.43
CA GLU A 26 18.36 -2.05 12.72
C GLU A 26 18.28 -0.68 13.43
N LYS A 27 19.27 0.19 13.26
CA LYS A 27 19.17 1.59 13.71
C LYS A 27 18.04 2.32 12.97
N SER A 28 17.98 2.17 11.65
CA SER A 28 16.95 2.80 10.81
C SER A 28 15.54 2.33 11.16
N TRP A 29 15.35 1.03 11.36
CA TRP A 29 14.06 0.44 11.72
C TRP A 29 13.63 0.82 13.13
N ARG A 30 14.52 0.80 14.13
CA ARG A 30 14.19 1.27 15.49
C ARG A 30 13.72 2.73 15.48
N ASN A 31 14.44 3.60 14.77
CA ASN A 31 14.03 4.99 14.61
C ASN A 31 12.66 5.10 13.93
N TYR A 32 12.42 4.36 12.84
CA TYR A 32 11.14 4.36 12.14
C TYR A 32 9.98 3.86 13.02
N HIS A 33 10.19 2.80 13.82
CA HIS A 33 9.18 2.28 14.72
C HIS A 33 8.83 3.28 15.82
N GLN A 34 9.83 3.90 16.44
CA GLN A 34 9.65 4.89 17.52
C GLN A 34 8.97 6.17 17.00
N THR A 35 9.37 6.66 15.83
CA THR A 35 8.91 7.95 15.33
C THR A 35 7.62 7.87 14.50
N ARG A 36 7.32 6.71 13.90
CA ARG A 36 6.15 6.52 13.02
C ARG A 36 5.26 5.35 13.41
N THR A 37 5.73 4.10 13.30
CA THR A 37 4.86 2.91 13.37
C THR A 37 4.05 2.87 14.67
N THR A 38 4.69 3.14 15.81
CA THR A 38 4.03 3.17 17.12
C THR A 38 2.88 4.18 17.16
N LYS A 39 3.10 5.39 16.62
CA LYS A 39 2.09 6.44 16.56
C LYS A 39 0.94 6.06 15.62
N ILE A 40 1.23 5.43 14.49
CA ILE A 40 0.23 4.95 13.54
C ILE A 40 -0.64 3.87 14.20
N GLN A 41 -0.03 2.88 14.86
CA GLN A 41 -0.74 1.79 15.54
C GLN A 41 -1.67 2.33 16.64
N GLN A 42 -1.16 3.21 17.51
CA GLN A 42 -1.95 3.82 18.57
C GLN A 42 -3.13 4.65 18.01
N TRP A 43 -2.87 5.46 16.98
CA TRP A 43 -3.91 6.24 16.33
C TRP A 43 -4.95 5.36 15.63
N ALA A 44 -4.50 4.33 14.90
CA ALA A 44 -5.38 3.41 14.18
C ALA A 44 -6.29 2.64 15.15
N ALA A 45 -5.76 2.13 16.25
CA ALA A 45 -6.55 1.48 17.30
C ALA A 45 -7.63 2.41 17.87
N ALA A 46 -7.32 3.70 18.05
CA ALA A 46 -8.25 4.67 18.61
C ALA A 46 -9.29 5.20 17.60
N LYS A 47 -8.94 5.31 16.31
CA LYS A 47 -9.73 6.04 15.31
C LYS A 47 -10.34 5.17 14.22
N LEU A 48 -9.81 3.96 14.01
CA LEU A 48 -10.24 3.05 12.94
C LEU A 48 -10.96 1.80 13.45
N ASP A 49 -11.34 1.76 14.73
CA ASP A 49 -12.05 0.65 15.35
C ASP A 49 -13.32 0.21 14.56
N SER A 50 -14.12 1.17 14.11
CA SER A 50 -15.28 0.90 13.23
C SER A 50 -14.90 0.33 11.86
N VAL A 51 -13.73 0.70 11.33
CA VAL A 51 -13.20 0.20 10.06
C VAL A 51 -12.70 -1.23 10.23
N HIS A 52 -11.94 -1.48 11.29
CA HIS A 52 -11.36 -2.79 11.64
C HIS A 52 -12.41 -3.87 11.86
N ARG A 53 -13.59 -3.52 12.40
CA ARG A 53 -14.72 -4.45 12.54
C ARG A 53 -15.50 -4.69 11.26
N ALA A 54 -15.49 -3.74 10.33
CA ALA A 54 -16.47 -3.71 9.26
C ALA A 54 -16.01 -4.34 7.95
N SER A 55 -14.70 -4.53 7.77
CA SER A 55 -14.14 -5.17 6.58
C SER A 55 -12.92 -6.01 6.93
N ALA A 56 -12.95 -7.28 6.55
CA ALA A 56 -11.78 -8.15 6.59
C ALA A 56 -10.80 -7.90 5.42
N THR A 57 -11.24 -7.16 4.40
CA THR A 57 -10.47 -6.90 3.17
C THR A 57 -10.11 -5.43 3.03
N VAL A 58 -8.83 -5.15 2.74
CA VAL A 58 -8.35 -3.82 2.38
C VAL A 58 -7.92 -3.80 0.93
N PHE A 59 -8.50 -2.91 0.13
CA PHE A 59 -8.06 -2.61 -1.22
C PHE A 59 -7.18 -1.37 -1.20
N TYR A 60 -5.96 -1.47 -1.71
CA TYR A 60 -5.00 -0.37 -1.77
C TYR A 60 -4.54 -0.16 -3.22
N PRO A 61 -5.33 0.60 -4.02
CA PRO A 61 -4.92 0.96 -5.37
C PRO A 61 -3.74 1.92 -5.33
N PHE A 62 -2.83 1.81 -6.31
CA PHE A 62 -1.64 2.65 -6.42
C PHE A 62 -0.69 2.54 -5.22
N SER A 63 -0.66 1.38 -4.58
CA SER A 63 0.13 1.13 -3.36
C SER A 63 1.63 1.01 -3.62
N GLY A 64 2.02 0.61 -4.84
CA GLY A 64 3.32 -0.02 -5.06
C GLY A 64 3.53 -1.18 -4.05
N PRO A 65 4.76 -1.40 -3.56
CA PRO A 65 5.06 -2.46 -2.59
C PRO A 65 4.75 -2.06 -1.13
N ASP A 66 3.92 -1.06 -0.86
CA ASP A 66 3.70 -0.51 0.50
C ASP A 66 2.81 -1.39 1.41
N LEU A 67 3.29 -2.59 1.70
CA LEU A 67 2.67 -3.47 2.69
C LEU A 67 2.83 -2.93 4.13
N LEU A 68 3.94 -2.21 4.38
CA LEU A 68 4.29 -1.66 5.69
C LEU A 68 3.18 -0.78 6.26
N ASN A 69 2.72 0.23 5.52
CA ASN A 69 1.70 1.15 6.04
C ASN A 69 0.32 0.50 6.15
N VAL A 70 -0.07 -0.32 5.16
CA VAL A 70 -1.43 -0.90 5.15
C VAL A 70 -1.62 -1.94 6.25
N ILE A 71 -0.61 -2.78 6.55
CA ILE A 71 -0.69 -3.70 7.70
C ILE A 71 -0.68 -2.91 9.02
N THR A 72 0.10 -1.83 9.10
CA THR A 72 0.17 -1.01 10.32
C THR A 72 -1.15 -0.29 10.62
N LEU A 73 -1.84 0.22 9.59
CA LEU A 73 -3.12 0.93 9.73
C LEU A 73 -4.30 -0.03 9.93
N PHE A 74 -4.26 -1.21 9.32
CA PHE A 74 -5.34 -2.18 9.35
C PHE A 74 -4.86 -3.54 9.85
N PRO A 75 -4.37 -3.63 11.09
CA PRO A 75 -3.72 -4.85 11.60
C PRO A 75 -4.67 -6.03 11.80
N THR A 76 -5.99 -5.81 11.80
CA THR A 76 -7.00 -6.87 11.99
C THR A 76 -7.50 -7.48 10.69
N SER A 77 -7.22 -6.86 9.54
CA SER A 77 -7.67 -7.34 8.24
C SER A 77 -7.02 -8.68 7.88
N GLN A 78 -7.77 -9.54 7.21
CA GLN A 78 -7.33 -10.87 6.77
C GLN A 78 -6.81 -10.85 5.34
N THR A 79 -7.33 -9.95 4.50
CA THR A 79 -6.94 -9.86 3.09
C THR A 79 -6.50 -8.45 2.74
N TYR A 80 -5.35 -8.33 2.08
CA TYR A 80 -4.82 -7.07 1.55
C TYR A 80 -4.62 -7.21 0.04
N VAL A 81 -5.23 -6.32 -0.74
CA VAL A 81 -5.08 -6.30 -2.20
C VAL A 81 -4.38 -5.00 -2.61
N LEU A 82 -3.10 -5.13 -2.92
CA LEU A 82 -2.21 -4.07 -3.34
C LEU A 82 -2.11 -4.05 -4.86
N VAL A 83 -2.05 -2.86 -5.45
CA VAL A 83 -1.89 -2.68 -6.90
C VAL A 83 -0.87 -1.60 -7.19
N GLY A 84 0.16 -1.95 -7.95
CA GLY A 84 1.24 -1.04 -8.37
C GLY A 84 1.56 -1.16 -9.86
N LEU A 85 2.42 -0.27 -10.37
CA LEU A 85 2.97 -0.37 -11.73
C LEU A 85 4.24 -1.22 -11.77
N GLU A 86 4.81 -1.48 -10.60
CA GLU A 86 6.07 -2.16 -10.41
C GLU A 86 5.89 -3.64 -10.80
N PRO A 87 6.83 -4.23 -11.54
CA PRO A 87 6.80 -5.67 -11.82
C PRO A 87 6.64 -6.47 -10.53
N VAL A 88 6.00 -7.63 -10.62
CA VAL A 88 5.86 -8.53 -9.46
C VAL A 88 7.24 -8.99 -9.00
N GLY A 89 8.07 -9.43 -9.95
CA GLY A 89 9.41 -9.96 -9.70
C GLY A 89 9.39 -11.36 -9.07
N THR A 90 10.55 -11.78 -8.54
CA THR A 90 10.76 -13.13 -8.02
C THR A 90 11.43 -13.16 -6.64
N ILE A 91 11.41 -14.33 -6.02
CA ILE A 91 12.17 -14.57 -4.78
C ILE A 91 13.67 -14.47 -5.13
N PRO A 92 14.46 -13.63 -4.43
CA PRO A 92 15.88 -13.51 -4.70
C PRO A 92 16.57 -14.88 -4.63
N PRO A 93 17.28 -15.31 -5.69
CA PRO A 93 18.02 -16.57 -5.65
C PRO A 93 19.20 -16.46 -4.67
N PRO A 94 19.76 -17.60 -4.21
CA PRO A 94 20.89 -17.59 -3.27
C PRO A 94 22.07 -16.72 -3.73
N SER A 95 22.39 -16.72 -5.03
CA SER A 95 23.46 -15.89 -5.59
C SER A 95 23.26 -14.40 -5.36
N THR A 96 22.02 -13.90 -5.43
CA THR A 96 21.70 -12.50 -5.15
C THR A 96 21.87 -12.17 -3.67
N LEU A 97 21.55 -13.11 -2.77
CA LEU A 97 21.73 -12.93 -1.32
C LEU A 97 23.22 -12.93 -0.92
N GLU A 98 24.07 -13.54 -1.73
CA GLU A 98 25.53 -13.56 -1.55
C GLU A 98 26.20 -12.28 -2.04
N ASP A 99 25.55 -11.56 -2.96
CA ASP A 99 26.06 -10.33 -3.53
C ASP A 99 25.96 -9.16 -2.56
N SER A 100 27.10 -8.58 -2.20
CA SER A 100 27.17 -7.42 -1.32
C SER A 100 26.54 -6.14 -1.90
N THR A 101 26.36 -6.05 -3.22
CA THR A 101 25.71 -4.91 -3.89
C THR A 101 24.21 -4.83 -3.59
N LEU A 102 23.60 -5.95 -3.18
CA LEU A 102 22.21 -6.02 -2.72
C LEU A 102 21.93 -5.04 -1.58
N PHE A 103 22.85 -4.92 -0.61
CA PHE A 103 22.59 -4.16 0.61
C PHE A 103 22.47 -2.64 0.36
N PRO A 104 23.36 -2.00 -0.41
CA PRO A 104 23.14 -0.64 -0.91
C PRO A 104 21.84 -0.49 -1.71
N ALA A 105 21.50 -1.43 -2.60
CA ALA A 105 20.28 -1.37 -3.40
C ALA A 105 19.01 -1.39 -2.54
N VAL A 106 18.95 -2.30 -1.55
CA VAL A 106 17.87 -2.35 -0.55
C VAL A 106 17.80 -1.03 0.21
N LYS A 107 18.93 -0.52 0.72
CA LYS A 107 18.95 0.75 1.46
C LYS A 107 18.44 1.92 0.63
N ALA A 108 18.85 2.01 -0.63
CA ALA A 108 18.39 3.05 -1.56
C ALA A 108 16.89 2.95 -1.83
N SER A 109 16.37 1.74 -2.06
CA SER A 109 14.94 1.49 -2.33
C SER A 109 14.02 1.91 -1.17
N LEU A 110 14.50 1.75 0.07
CA LEU A 110 13.73 2.03 1.28
C LEU A 110 13.81 3.49 1.73
N TRP A 111 14.80 4.25 1.25
CA TRP A 111 15.10 5.57 1.79
C TRP A 111 13.88 6.51 1.74
N SER A 112 13.16 6.57 0.62
CA SER A 112 12.01 7.46 0.46
C SER A 112 10.85 7.08 1.39
N VAL A 113 10.47 5.80 1.46
CA VAL A 113 9.33 5.36 2.28
C VAL A 113 9.61 5.50 3.77
N LEU A 114 10.86 5.26 4.22
CA LEU A 114 11.21 5.38 5.63
C LEU A 114 11.33 6.84 6.09
N ASN A 115 11.76 7.76 5.23
CA ASN A 115 11.88 9.18 5.59
C ASN A 115 10.59 9.96 5.35
N PHE A 116 9.90 9.72 4.23
CA PHE A 116 8.78 10.53 3.76
C PHE A 116 7.42 9.84 3.84
N SER A 117 7.35 8.60 4.33
CA SER A 117 6.11 7.79 4.37
C SER A 117 5.61 7.28 3.01
N PHE A 118 6.23 7.64 1.88
CA PHE A 118 5.82 7.15 0.55
C PHE A 118 7.01 6.87 -0.36
N PHE A 119 6.78 6.01 -1.36
CA PHE A 119 7.75 5.77 -2.42
C PHE A 119 7.70 6.84 -3.49
N ARG A 120 8.86 7.31 -3.95
CA ARG A 120 8.95 8.17 -5.14
C ARG A 120 8.87 7.31 -6.40
N THR A 121 7.91 7.58 -7.28
CA THR A 121 7.66 6.80 -8.50
C THR A 121 8.89 6.67 -9.39
N ASN A 122 9.66 7.74 -9.56
CA ASN A 122 10.89 7.72 -10.35
C ASN A 122 11.96 6.81 -9.73
N ASP A 123 12.10 6.85 -8.41
CA ASP A 123 13.06 6.02 -7.69
C ASP A 123 12.63 4.53 -7.79
N MET A 124 11.33 4.22 -7.68
CA MET A 124 10.83 2.85 -7.86
C MET A 124 11.04 2.30 -9.27
N ALA A 125 10.81 3.12 -10.29
CA ALA A 125 10.97 2.71 -11.69
C ALA A 125 12.41 2.28 -12.03
N VAL A 126 13.39 2.81 -11.29
CA VAL A 126 14.81 2.45 -11.40
C VAL A 126 15.15 1.29 -10.47
N ASN A 127 14.83 1.41 -9.18
CA ASN A 127 15.29 0.44 -8.17
C ASN A 127 14.69 -0.95 -8.36
N LEU A 128 13.42 -1.05 -8.76
CA LEU A 128 12.69 -2.34 -8.83
C LEU A 128 12.79 -3.02 -10.21
N LYS A 129 13.65 -2.51 -11.08
CA LYS A 129 14.04 -3.15 -12.35
C LYS A 129 15.52 -3.53 -12.36
N SER A 130 16.19 -3.41 -11.22
CA SER A 130 17.60 -3.79 -11.07
C SER A 130 17.73 -5.32 -10.91
N VAL A 131 18.93 -5.85 -11.14
CA VAL A 131 19.20 -7.30 -10.97
C VAL A 131 19.11 -7.68 -9.49
N GLU A 132 19.44 -6.74 -8.62
CA GLU A 132 19.51 -6.90 -7.18
C GLU A 132 18.12 -6.85 -6.52
N LEU A 133 17.19 -6.07 -7.10
CA LEU A 133 15.80 -5.96 -6.67
C LEU A 133 14.86 -6.19 -7.85
N ASP A 134 14.60 -7.47 -8.13
CA ASP A 134 13.62 -7.90 -9.11
C ASP A 134 12.20 -7.66 -8.59
N GLY A 135 11.59 -6.54 -8.97
CA GLY A 135 10.20 -6.22 -8.73
C GLY A 135 9.81 -5.90 -7.28
N ALA A 136 8.51 -5.91 -7.02
CA ALA A 136 7.90 -5.55 -5.74
C ALA A 136 8.05 -6.64 -4.68
N LEU A 137 8.15 -7.90 -5.08
CA LEU A 137 8.11 -9.05 -4.18
C LEU A 137 9.20 -9.05 -3.09
N PRO A 138 10.49 -8.78 -3.37
CA PRO A 138 11.51 -8.71 -2.33
C PRO A 138 11.17 -7.69 -1.23
N LEU A 139 10.60 -6.54 -1.60
CA LEU A 139 10.18 -5.52 -0.64
C LEU A 139 8.93 -5.94 0.15
N LEU A 140 7.95 -6.59 -0.49
CA LEU A 140 6.78 -7.13 0.22
C LEU A 140 7.19 -8.13 1.29
N MET A 141 8.13 -9.04 0.99
CA MET A 141 8.67 -10.01 1.95
C MET A 141 9.41 -9.30 3.10
N LEU A 142 10.22 -8.28 2.77
CA LEU A 142 10.91 -7.49 3.77
C LEU A 142 9.94 -6.76 4.71
N PHE A 143 8.90 -6.13 4.16
CA PHE A 143 7.90 -5.42 4.96
C PHE A 143 7.05 -6.36 5.80
N ALA A 144 6.72 -7.56 5.30
CA ALA A 144 6.09 -8.60 6.10
C ALA A 144 6.95 -8.92 7.35
N ALA A 145 8.23 -9.22 7.14
CA ALA A 145 9.16 -9.50 8.25
C ALA A 145 9.32 -8.30 9.21
N ARG A 146 9.31 -7.07 8.70
CA ARG A 146 9.43 -5.83 9.49
C ARG A 146 8.13 -5.37 10.15
N THR A 147 7.02 -6.07 9.90
CA THR A 147 5.72 -5.86 10.57
C THR A 147 5.30 -7.08 11.39
N ASP A 148 6.28 -7.89 11.81
CA ASP A 148 6.09 -9.11 12.60
C ASP A 148 5.12 -10.12 11.95
N GLN A 149 5.16 -10.20 10.62
CA GLN A 149 4.46 -11.18 9.82
C GLN A 149 5.45 -12.23 9.31
N GLN A 150 5.14 -13.50 9.55
CA GLN A 150 5.90 -14.61 8.98
C GLN A 150 5.30 -15.01 7.63
N VAL A 151 6.11 -15.01 6.57
CA VAL A 151 5.70 -15.54 5.27
C VAL A 151 5.67 -17.07 5.35
N GLN A 152 4.50 -17.67 5.18
CA GLN A 152 4.31 -19.13 5.22
C GLN A 152 4.42 -19.76 3.84
N SER A 153 3.80 -19.13 2.84
CA SER A 153 3.84 -19.60 1.47
C SER A 153 3.70 -18.46 0.50
N LEU A 154 4.18 -18.70 -0.71
CA LEU A 154 4.08 -17.81 -1.85
C LEU A 154 3.65 -18.59 -3.08
N ARG A 155 2.74 -18.03 -3.86
CA ARG A 155 2.47 -18.52 -5.21
C ARG A 155 2.29 -17.35 -6.18
N TYR A 156 2.79 -17.52 -7.40
CA TYR A 156 2.52 -16.59 -8.48
C TYR A 156 1.10 -16.80 -8.98
N VAL A 157 0.43 -15.69 -9.29
CA VAL A 157 -0.95 -15.68 -9.75
C VAL A 157 -1.09 -14.71 -10.92
N GLN A 158 -2.23 -14.79 -11.60
CA GLN A 158 -2.62 -13.83 -12.62
C GLN A 158 -4.12 -13.58 -12.54
N LEU A 159 -4.54 -12.44 -13.08
CA LEU A 159 -5.93 -12.25 -13.50
C LEU A 159 -6.02 -12.42 -15.01
N ASN A 160 -6.93 -13.31 -15.44
CA ASN A 160 -7.33 -13.37 -16.84
C ASN A 160 -8.26 -12.22 -17.19
N ALA A 161 -8.67 -12.14 -18.47
CA ALA A 161 -9.51 -11.04 -18.95
C ALA A 161 -10.92 -10.99 -18.32
N ASP A 162 -11.38 -12.07 -17.68
CA ASP A 162 -12.65 -12.12 -16.96
C ASP A 162 -12.50 -11.71 -15.48
N GLY A 163 -11.28 -11.42 -15.03
CA GLY A 163 -10.97 -11.08 -13.64
C GLY A 163 -10.87 -12.30 -12.72
N GLN A 164 -10.74 -13.51 -13.28
CA GLN A 164 -10.56 -14.73 -12.48
C GLN A 164 -9.10 -14.86 -12.04
N LEU A 165 -8.91 -15.21 -10.78
CA LEU A 165 -7.60 -15.48 -10.19
C LEU A 165 -7.13 -16.89 -10.57
N LEU A 166 -6.05 -16.98 -11.34
CA LEU A 166 -5.46 -18.25 -11.78
C LEU A 166 -4.02 -18.38 -11.28
N PRO A 167 -3.51 -19.61 -11.08
CA PRO A 167 -2.08 -19.82 -10.91
C PRO A 167 -1.26 -19.28 -12.09
N ALA A 168 -0.03 -18.89 -11.82
CA ALA A 168 0.96 -18.49 -12.81
C ALA A 168 2.34 -19.09 -12.47
N ASP A 169 3.25 -19.06 -13.44
CA ASP A 169 4.66 -19.38 -13.25
C ASP A 169 5.53 -18.13 -13.43
N THR A 170 6.82 -18.24 -13.14
CA THR A 170 7.77 -17.13 -13.29
C THR A 170 7.87 -16.65 -14.74
N THR A 171 7.71 -17.53 -15.73
CA THR A 171 7.75 -17.16 -17.16
C THR A 171 6.67 -16.13 -17.48
N LEU A 172 5.44 -16.37 -17.04
CA LEU A 172 4.31 -15.46 -17.22
C LEU A 172 4.52 -14.15 -16.45
N ILE A 173 5.05 -14.23 -15.23
CA ILE A 173 5.28 -13.04 -14.41
C ILE A 173 6.26 -12.06 -15.06
N HIS A 174 7.34 -12.56 -15.68
CA HIS A 174 8.31 -11.72 -16.38
C HIS A 174 7.80 -11.20 -17.73
N LYS A 175 6.96 -11.97 -18.42
CA LYS A 175 6.46 -11.66 -19.76
C LYS A 175 4.96 -11.89 -19.87
N PRO A 176 4.13 -11.08 -19.19
CA PRO A 176 2.69 -11.23 -19.24
C PRO A 176 2.14 -10.85 -20.62
N GLY A 177 1.12 -11.56 -21.08
CA GLY A 177 0.37 -11.16 -22.26
C GLY A 177 -0.37 -9.82 -22.05
N PRO A 178 -0.74 -9.10 -23.13
CA PRO A 178 -1.26 -7.73 -23.02
C PRO A 178 -2.59 -7.60 -22.25
N LYS A 179 -3.36 -8.69 -22.14
CA LYS A 179 -4.66 -8.77 -21.44
C LYS A 179 -4.56 -9.44 -20.06
N VAL A 180 -3.36 -9.87 -19.67
CA VAL A 180 -3.10 -10.58 -18.43
C VAL A 180 -2.55 -9.61 -17.40
N ILE A 181 -3.00 -9.74 -16.15
CA ILE A 181 -2.46 -8.98 -15.03
C ILE A 181 -1.66 -9.94 -14.15
N PRO A 182 -0.32 -9.88 -14.14
CA PRO A 182 0.48 -10.72 -13.26
C PRO A 182 0.36 -10.26 -11.81
N GLY A 183 0.49 -11.21 -10.89
CA GLY A 183 0.48 -10.95 -9.45
C GLY A 183 1.18 -12.02 -8.63
N VAL A 184 1.19 -11.80 -7.32
CA VAL A 184 1.67 -12.77 -6.34
C VAL A 184 0.73 -12.80 -5.14
N GLU A 185 0.53 -14.00 -4.60
CA GLU A 185 -0.18 -14.24 -3.35
C GLU A 185 0.84 -14.67 -2.29
N LEU A 186 0.83 -14.00 -1.14
CA LEU A 186 1.57 -14.38 0.05
C LEU A 186 0.58 -14.79 1.13
N LYS A 187 0.80 -15.95 1.76
CA LYS A 187 0.16 -16.34 3.01
C LYS A 187 1.08 -15.97 4.16
N LEU A 188 0.56 -15.20 5.10
CA LEU A 188 1.29 -14.70 6.25
C LEU A 188 0.66 -15.18 7.55
N THR A 189 1.46 -15.30 8.59
CA THR A 189 1.00 -15.47 9.97
C THR A 189 1.50 -14.30 10.82
N ALA A 190 0.57 -13.56 11.42
CA ALA A 190 0.90 -12.50 12.36
C ALA A 190 1.42 -13.08 13.68
N LYS A 191 2.12 -12.26 14.46
CA LYS A 191 2.62 -12.64 15.81
C LYS A 191 1.56 -13.23 16.74
N ASN A 192 0.30 -12.83 16.62
CA ASN A 192 -0.82 -13.36 17.40
C ASN A 192 -1.45 -14.64 16.82
N GLY A 193 -0.83 -15.24 15.80
CA GLY A 193 -1.33 -16.42 15.10
C GLY A 193 -2.36 -16.13 14.00
N GLN A 194 -2.79 -14.89 13.81
CA GLN A 194 -3.78 -14.56 12.78
C GLN A 194 -3.21 -14.80 11.37
N GLU A 195 -3.91 -15.59 10.58
CA GLU A 195 -3.59 -15.78 9.16
C GLU A 195 -4.01 -14.58 8.32
N LYS A 196 -3.16 -14.20 7.37
CA LYS A 196 -3.40 -13.11 6.43
C LYS A 196 -3.02 -13.53 5.02
N THR A 197 -3.74 -12.99 4.05
CA THR A 197 -3.45 -13.14 2.62
C THR A 197 -3.13 -11.78 2.03
N VAL A 198 -1.99 -11.67 1.37
CA VAL A 198 -1.59 -10.46 0.64
C VAL A 198 -1.55 -10.80 -0.84
N TYR A 199 -2.31 -10.04 -1.63
CA TYR A 199 -2.22 -10.02 -3.07
C TYR A 199 -1.50 -8.75 -3.51
N TYR A 200 -0.52 -8.89 -4.39
CA TYR A 200 0.03 -7.78 -5.15
C TYR A 200 -0.19 -8.03 -6.63
N PHE A 201 -0.77 -7.06 -7.34
CA PHE A 201 -0.94 -7.09 -8.79
C PHE A 201 -0.18 -5.95 -9.45
N SER A 202 0.55 -6.26 -10.50
CA SER A 202 1.20 -5.26 -11.35
C SER A 202 0.23 -4.84 -12.45
N ALA A 203 -0.49 -3.72 -12.23
CA ALA A 203 -1.52 -3.24 -13.15
C ALA A 203 -1.56 -1.71 -13.23
N ASP A 204 -1.68 -1.19 -14.46
CA ASP A 204 -2.09 0.20 -14.70
C ASP A 204 -3.63 0.30 -14.68
N LEU A 205 -4.13 1.13 -13.77
CA LEU A 205 -5.56 1.36 -13.53
C LEU A 205 -6.13 2.55 -14.32
N SER A 206 -5.38 3.10 -15.27
CA SER A 206 -5.88 4.08 -16.22
C SER A 206 -7.04 3.50 -17.02
N ASP A 207 -8.04 4.33 -17.35
CA ASP A 207 -9.23 3.88 -18.08
C ASP A 207 -8.86 3.25 -19.44
N TRP A 208 -7.75 3.71 -20.05
CA TRP A 208 -7.19 3.15 -21.28
C TRP A 208 -6.66 1.73 -21.07
N LYS A 209 -5.78 1.49 -20.08
CA LYS A 209 -5.24 0.15 -19.83
C LYS A 209 -6.31 -0.81 -19.34
N LEU A 210 -7.27 -0.32 -18.56
CA LEU A 210 -8.45 -1.08 -18.18
C LEU A 210 -9.28 -1.52 -19.39
N GLY A 211 -9.34 -0.73 -20.46
CA GLY A 211 -9.94 -1.13 -21.73
C GLY A 211 -9.24 -2.32 -22.38
N ILE A 212 -7.91 -2.35 -22.35
CA ILE A 212 -7.10 -3.45 -22.91
C ILE A 212 -7.25 -4.73 -22.07
N THR A 213 -7.22 -4.60 -20.75
CA THR A 213 -7.31 -5.72 -19.80
C THR A 213 -8.76 -6.15 -19.49
N LYS A 214 -9.74 -5.64 -20.25
CA LYS A 214 -11.18 -5.91 -20.06
C LYS A 214 -11.69 -5.69 -18.63
N GLU A 215 -11.08 -4.72 -17.94
CA GLU A 215 -11.34 -4.38 -16.54
C GLU A 215 -11.11 -5.54 -15.54
N ALA A 216 -10.25 -6.51 -15.88
CA ALA A 216 -9.98 -7.70 -15.06
C ALA A 216 -9.74 -7.38 -13.57
N MET A 217 -8.90 -6.38 -13.28
CA MET A 217 -8.64 -5.94 -11.89
C MET A 217 -9.90 -5.44 -11.19
N LEU A 218 -10.74 -4.64 -11.88
CA LEU A 218 -11.96 -4.11 -11.27
C LEU A 218 -12.98 -5.22 -11.05
N ARG A 219 -13.08 -6.19 -11.97
CA ARG A 219 -13.92 -7.39 -11.82
C ARG A 219 -13.50 -8.20 -10.60
N TYR A 220 -12.21 -8.47 -10.44
CA TYR A 220 -11.69 -9.18 -9.28
C TYR A 220 -12.03 -8.45 -7.97
N VAL A 221 -11.74 -7.15 -7.84
CA VAL A 221 -12.01 -6.39 -6.62
C VAL A 221 -13.50 -6.35 -6.27
N ARG A 222 -14.40 -6.32 -7.28
CA ARG A 222 -15.85 -6.38 -7.02
C ARG A 222 -16.27 -7.64 -6.26
N THR A 223 -15.55 -8.75 -6.42
CA THR A 223 -15.86 -10.03 -5.75
C THR A 223 -15.50 -10.04 -4.26
N LEU A 224 -14.71 -9.08 -3.78
CA LEU A 224 -14.12 -9.09 -2.43
C LEU A 224 -14.94 -8.32 -1.38
N GLY A 225 -16.15 -7.88 -1.73
CA GLY A 225 -16.93 -6.93 -0.92
C GLY A 225 -17.55 -7.51 0.36
N PRO A 226 -17.95 -6.64 1.31
CA PRO A 226 -17.64 -5.20 1.40
C PRO A 226 -16.18 -4.95 1.79
N LEU A 227 -15.58 -3.89 1.24
CA LEU A 227 -14.15 -3.58 1.39
C LEU A 227 -13.88 -2.22 2.06
N THR A 228 -12.72 -2.10 2.68
CA THR A 228 -12.12 -0.82 3.05
C THR A 228 -11.12 -0.44 1.98
N THR A 229 -11.20 0.76 1.42
CA THR A 229 -10.19 1.26 0.50
C THR A 229 -9.21 2.17 1.24
N TYR A 230 -7.91 1.96 1.03
CA TYR A 230 -6.85 2.85 1.49
C TYR A 230 -6.16 3.50 0.30
N VAL A 231 -5.90 4.80 0.37
CA VAL A 231 -5.18 5.54 -0.69
C VAL A 231 -4.21 6.51 -0.05
N LYS A 232 -2.99 6.59 -0.57
CA LYS A 232 -1.98 7.54 -0.09
C LYS A 232 -0.96 7.82 -1.17
N SER A 233 -0.56 9.08 -1.31
CA SER A 233 0.42 9.57 -2.29
C SER A 233 0.16 9.06 -3.71
N ALA A 234 -1.11 9.05 -4.12
CA ALA A 234 -1.56 8.43 -5.36
C ALA A 234 -1.46 9.37 -6.57
N THR A 235 -0.51 10.32 -6.59
CA THR A 235 -0.23 11.27 -7.70
C THR A 235 -1.49 12.01 -8.20
N TYR A 236 -2.51 12.18 -7.33
CA TYR A 236 -3.81 12.75 -7.68
C TYR A 236 -4.45 12.06 -8.90
N LEU A 237 -4.18 10.77 -9.11
CA LEU A 237 -4.60 10.03 -10.31
C LEU A 237 -6.12 10.06 -10.44
N MET A 238 -6.83 9.83 -9.34
CA MET A 238 -8.28 9.82 -9.30
C MET A 238 -8.92 11.22 -9.33
N HIS A 239 -8.14 12.31 -9.39
CA HIS A 239 -8.68 13.63 -9.75
C HIS A 239 -8.93 13.74 -11.25
N LYS A 240 -8.13 13.02 -12.05
CA LYS A 240 -8.17 13.07 -13.52
C LYS A 240 -9.36 12.27 -14.06
N ILE A 241 -9.83 12.70 -15.23
CA ILE A 241 -10.98 12.08 -15.90
C ILE A 241 -10.69 10.63 -16.36
N TYR A 242 -9.44 10.34 -16.72
CA TYR A 242 -9.01 9.03 -17.25
C TYR A 242 -8.62 7.99 -16.18
N PHE A 243 -9.04 8.23 -14.93
CA PHE A 243 -9.03 7.24 -13.83
C PHE A 243 -10.45 7.10 -13.24
N SER A 244 -11.47 7.32 -14.08
CA SER A 244 -12.86 7.35 -13.64
C SER A 244 -13.38 5.98 -13.22
N LYS A 245 -12.93 4.90 -13.86
CA LYS A 245 -13.46 3.55 -13.63
C LYS A 245 -13.06 3.01 -12.26
N VAL A 246 -11.78 3.14 -11.88
CA VAL A 246 -11.30 2.75 -10.55
C VAL A 246 -11.91 3.64 -9.46
N ARG A 247 -12.04 4.95 -9.71
CA ARG A 247 -12.73 5.87 -8.78
C ARG A 247 -14.17 5.43 -8.54
N LYS A 248 -14.91 5.10 -9.61
CA LYS A 248 -16.29 4.61 -9.53
C LYS A 248 -16.38 3.32 -8.73
N LEU A 249 -15.52 2.34 -9.02
CA LEU A 249 -15.45 1.09 -8.26
C LEU A 249 -15.29 1.34 -6.76
N ILE A 250 -14.34 2.19 -6.37
CA ILE A 250 -14.09 2.50 -4.96
C ILE A 250 -15.33 3.11 -4.30
N LEU A 251 -15.96 4.08 -4.97
CA LEU A 251 -17.17 4.75 -4.49
C LEU A 251 -18.42 3.85 -4.50
N GLU A 252 -18.41 2.71 -5.18
CA GLU A 252 -19.52 1.75 -5.21
C GLU A 252 -19.33 0.62 -4.21
N ASN A 253 -18.11 0.09 -4.08
CA ASN A 253 -17.86 -1.15 -3.34
C ASN A 253 -17.30 -0.92 -1.92
N SER A 254 -16.77 0.27 -1.61
CA SER A 254 -16.14 0.50 -0.31
C SER A 254 -17.16 0.86 0.76
N ARG A 255 -17.04 0.29 1.96
CA ARG A 255 -17.76 0.75 3.15
C ARG A 255 -17.03 1.91 3.82
N TYR A 256 -15.70 1.86 3.79
CA TYR A 256 -14.81 2.91 4.29
C TYR A 256 -13.76 3.25 3.23
N ILE A 257 -13.39 4.52 3.15
CA ILE A 257 -12.26 5.00 2.37
C ILE A 257 -11.40 5.85 3.30
N LEU A 258 -10.16 5.44 3.55
CA LEU A 258 -9.16 6.24 4.23
C LEU A 258 -8.19 6.78 3.17
N GLN A 259 -8.06 8.09 3.04
CA GLN A 259 -7.19 8.69 2.04
C GLN A 259 -6.55 10.00 2.49
N ASP A 260 -5.39 10.35 1.93
CA ASP A 260 -4.90 11.73 1.94
C ASP A 260 -5.58 12.56 0.83
N ASP A 261 -5.16 13.81 0.65
CA ASP A 261 -5.73 14.72 -0.34
C ASP A 261 -5.44 14.32 -1.80
N SER A 262 -4.53 13.36 -2.02
CA SER A 262 -4.18 12.84 -3.34
C SER A 262 -5.09 11.71 -3.83
N GLY A 263 -6.04 11.27 -2.99
CA GLY A 263 -7.00 10.22 -3.32
C GLY A 263 -8.12 10.66 -4.27
N ILE A 264 -9.36 10.32 -3.92
CA ILE A 264 -10.55 10.75 -4.67
C ILE A 264 -10.87 12.20 -4.29
N ALA A 265 -10.97 13.09 -5.27
CA ALA A 265 -11.38 14.47 -5.00
C ALA A 265 -12.78 14.54 -4.39
N MET A 266 -12.97 15.43 -3.42
CA MET A 266 -14.21 15.62 -2.65
C MET A 266 -15.44 15.80 -3.55
N LYS A 267 -15.32 16.58 -4.63
CA LYS A 267 -16.39 16.76 -5.65
C LYS A 267 -16.97 15.46 -6.24
N TYR A 268 -16.26 14.33 -6.18
CA TYR A 268 -16.75 13.06 -6.72
C TYR A 268 -17.54 12.24 -5.69
N PHE A 269 -17.51 12.59 -4.41
CA PHE A 269 -18.30 11.91 -3.40
C PHE A 269 -19.75 12.41 -3.44
N PRO A 270 -20.75 11.52 -3.59
CA PRO A 270 -22.15 11.93 -3.50
C PRO A 270 -22.46 12.48 -2.09
N PRO A 271 -22.93 13.73 -1.94
CA PRO A 271 -23.06 14.41 -0.63
C PRO A 271 -23.86 13.64 0.42
N ASN A 272 -24.89 12.90 -0.02
CA ASN A 272 -25.81 12.20 0.87
C ASN A 272 -25.45 10.73 1.12
N LYS A 273 -24.36 10.21 0.53
CA LYS A 273 -23.95 8.81 0.69
C LYS A 273 -22.79 8.61 1.66
N TRP A 274 -22.11 9.69 2.06
CA TRP A 274 -20.88 9.61 2.84
C TRP A 274 -20.94 10.51 4.08
N GLN A 275 -20.24 10.06 5.11
CA GLN A 275 -19.92 10.83 6.30
C GLN A 275 -18.39 10.95 6.35
N PHE A 276 -17.90 12.17 6.55
CA PHE A 276 -16.47 12.46 6.57
C PHE A 276 -15.96 12.74 7.98
N THR A 277 -14.79 12.20 8.30
CA THR A 277 -13.99 12.61 9.46
C THR A 277 -12.62 13.05 8.96
N TYR A 278 -12.20 14.24 9.36
CA TYR A 278 -10.95 14.86 8.95
C TYR A 278 -9.91 14.74 10.07
N TYR A 279 -8.65 14.51 9.68
CA TYR A 279 -7.54 14.37 10.61
C TYR A 279 -6.34 15.20 10.13
N GLY A 280 -5.68 15.88 11.07
CA GLY A 280 -4.47 16.67 10.81
C GLY A 280 -4.78 18.03 10.20
N THR A 281 -3.94 18.46 9.25
CA THR A 281 -3.97 19.80 8.68
C THR A 281 -3.97 19.71 7.17
N TYR A 282 -4.83 20.48 6.50
CA TYR A 282 -4.77 20.68 5.06
C TYR A 282 -4.54 22.16 4.76
N ARG A 283 -3.46 22.48 4.03
CA ARG A 283 -3.16 23.84 3.56
C ARG A 283 -3.34 23.94 2.05
N HIS A 284 -2.56 23.16 1.31
CA HIS A 284 -2.57 23.06 -0.14
C HIS A 284 -1.76 21.82 -0.57
N PRO A 285 -1.99 21.26 -1.77
CA PRO A 285 -1.09 20.29 -2.38
C PRO A 285 0.31 20.88 -2.53
N ILE A 286 1.36 20.04 -2.48
CA ILE A 286 2.73 20.47 -2.81
C ILE A 286 2.79 21.12 -4.20
N ASN A 287 3.80 21.96 -4.47
CA ASN A 287 3.91 22.73 -5.72
C ASN A 287 3.71 21.91 -7.00
N LEU A 288 4.22 20.67 -7.03
CA LEU A 288 4.06 19.75 -8.17
C LEU A 288 2.58 19.42 -8.49
N PHE A 289 1.71 19.48 -7.49
CA PHE A 289 0.30 19.11 -7.56
C PHE A 289 -0.65 20.27 -7.24
N SER A 290 -0.17 21.51 -7.23
CA SER A 290 -0.93 22.72 -6.87
C SER A 290 -2.27 22.84 -7.60
N LYS A 291 -2.33 22.44 -8.87
CA LYS A 291 -3.57 22.43 -9.69
C LYS A 291 -4.69 21.52 -9.18
N PHE A 292 -4.40 20.62 -8.24
CA PHE A 292 -5.37 19.72 -7.64
C PHE A 292 -5.91 20.23 -6.29
N TYR A 293 -5.71 21.52 -6.00
CA TYR A 293 -6.31 22.20 -4.86
C TYR A 293 -7.84 22.01 -4.82
N GLN A 294 -8.37 21.84 -3.61
CA GLN A 294 -9.79 21.58 -3.35
C GLN A 294 -10.32 22.63 -2.35
N PRO A 295 -11.05 23.67 -2.82
CA PRO A 295 -11.65 24.66 -1.94
C PRO A 295 -12.55 24.05 -0.85
N GLU A 296 -13.29 23.01 -1.20
CA GLU A 296 -14.17 22.29 -0.28
C GLU A 296 -13.40 21.54 0.82
N LEU A 297 -12.17 21.08 0.54
CA LEU A 297 -11.31 20.46 1.54
C LEU A 297 -10.73 21.53 2.47
N THR A 298 -10.30 22.68 1.94
CA THR A 298 -9.89 23.83 2.77
C THR A 298 -10.98 24.26 3.74
N ALA A 299 -12.20 24.42 3.23
CA ALA A 299 -13.36 24.79 4.06
C ALA A 299 -13.61 23.76 5.18
N ALA A 300 -13.52 22.46 4.87
CA ALA A 300 -13.69 21.41 5.86
C ALA A 300 -12.62 21.41 6.96
N TYR A 301 -11.36 21.72 6.63
CA TYR A 301 -10.28 21.80 7.63
C TYR A 301 -10.28 23.10 8.44
N GLN A 302 -10.98 24.13 7.97
CA GLN A 302 -11.16 25.41 8.65
C GLN A 302 -12.47 25.50 9.45
N ASP A 303 -13.34 24.48 9.37
CA ASP A 303 -14.62 24.44 10.11
C ASP A 303 -14.35 24.46 11.63
N SER A 304 -14.76 25.56 12.28
CA SER A 304 -14.58 25.76 13.72
C SER A 304 -15.55 24.94 14.57
N THR A 305 -16.64 24.45 13.98
CA THR A 305 -17.67 23.63 14.64
C THR A 305 -17.37 22.14 14.54
N ARG A 306 -16.83 21.69 13.40
CA ARG A 306 -16.44 20.30 13.12
C ARG A 306 -14.94 20.22 12.86
N LYS A 307 -14.16 20.55 13.88
CA LYS A 307 -12.70 20.63 13.78
C LYS A 307 -12.10 19.28 13.36
N PRO A 308 -11.07 19.29 12.48
CA PRO A 308 -10.25 18.11 12.23
C PRO A 308 -9.67 17.56 13.53
N GLN A 309 -9.66 16.23 13.65
CA GLN A 309 -9.04 15.56 14.79
C GLN A 309 -7.52 15.51 14.64
N PRO A 310 -6.74 15.36 15.73
CA PRO A 310 -5.29 15.28 15.64
C PRO A 310 -4.79 14.08 14.80
N LEU A 311 -3.70 14.32 14.07
CA LEU A 311 -2.94 13.29 13.35
C LEU A 311 -1.48 13.29 13.85
N PRO A 312 -1.07 12.34 14.70
CA PRO A 312 0.20 12.41 15.44
C PRO A 312 1.42 11.97 14.63
N PHE A 313 1.24 11.63 13.35
CA PHE A 313 2.30 11.20 12.44
C PHE A 313 2.11 11.88 11.09
N GLY A 314 3.18 11.98 10.31
CA GLY A 314 3.07 12.50 8.96
C GLY A 314 2.69 11.45 7.92
N THR A 315 2.05 11.82 6.82
CA THR A 315 1.71 10.90 5.73
C THR A 315 1.40 11.68 4.45
N GLY A 316 1.27 10.98 3.33
CA GLY A 316 1.01 11.61 2.03
C GLY A 316 2.17 12.49 1.56
N TYR A 317 1.92 13.36 0.57
CA TYR A 317 2.94 14.25 0.02
C TYR A 317 3.40 15.34 1.01
N ASN A 318 2.49 15.88 1.82
CA ASN A 318 2.81 16.80 2.92
C ASN A 318 3.24 16.02 4.17
N TRP A 319 4.25 15.16 4.05
CA TRP A 319 4.62 14.10 5.00
C TRP A 319 5.14 14.54 6.37
N ARG A 320 5.32 15.85 6.62
CA ARG A 320 5.78 16.37 7.90
C ARG A 320 4.66 16.25 8.93
N GLN A 321 5.01 15.87 10.15
CA GLN A 321 4.06 15.87 11.26
C GLN A 321 3.47 17.29 11.40
N ASN A 322 2.14 17.38 11.55
CA ASN A 322 1.33 18.61 11.59
C ASN A 322 1.04 19.31 10.24
N ASP A 323 1.63 18.87 9.13
CA ASP A 323 1.29 19.35 7.78
C ASP A 323 0.50 18.32 6.96
N SER A 324 0.41 17.08 7.44
CA SER A 324 -0.30 15.99 6.78
C SER A 324 -1.79 16.00 7.08
N ASN A 325 -2.56 15.49 6.13
CA ASN A 325 -4.00 15.32 6.25
C ASN A 325 -4.41 13.86 6.00
N LEU A 326 -5.48 13.42 6.66
CA LEU A 326 -6.20 12.19 6.31
C LEU A 326 -7.71 12.44 6.38
N LEU A 327 -8.42 11.85 5.44
CA LEU A 327 -9.86 11.83 5.34
C LEU A 327 -10.34 10.39 5.49
N LEU A 328 -11.19 10.14 6.50
CA LEU A 328 -11.98 8.93 6.57
C LEU A 328 -13.39 9.21 6.06
N ALA A 329 -13.74 8.61 4.93
CA ALA A 329 -15.10 8.59 4.41
C ALA A 329 -15.78 7.27 4.80
N ARG A 330 -16.86 7.35 5.55
CA ARG A 330 -17.73 6.22 5.90
C ARG A 330 -18.99 6.28 5.04
N ARG A 331 -19.36 5.17 4.40
CA ARG A 331 -20.63 5.07 3.70
C ARG A 331 -21.76 5.14 4.71
N ARG A 332 -22.76 5.98 4.46
CA ARG A 332 -23.99 6.00 5.25
C ARG A 332 -24.76 4.73 4.91
N ASP A 333 -25.18 3.99 5.94
CA ASP A 333 -26.11 2.89 5.74
C ASP A 333 -27.41 3.50 5.14
N ALA A 334 -28.04 2.82 4.17
CA ALA A 334 -29.34 3.27 3.69
C ALA A 334 -30.31 3.32 4.88
N PRO A 335 -31.19 4.32 5.00
CA PRO A 335 -32.28 4.20 5.97
C PRO A 335 -32.98 2.86 5.70
N ALA A 336 -33.17 2.06 6.76
CA ALA A 336 -33.96 0.83 6.67
C ALA A 336 -35.29 1.21 6.00
N SER A 337 -35.58 0.53 4.90
CA SER A 337 -36.80 0.75 4.11
C SER A 337 -38.03 0.35 4.90
#